data_AF-A0A2E1KU88-F1
#
_entry.id   AF-A0A2E1KU88-F1
#
_cell.length_a   1.000
_cell.length_b   1.000
_cell.length_c   1.000
_cell.angle_alpha   90.00
_cell.angle_beta   90.00
_cell.angle_gamma   90.00
#
_symmetry.space_group_name_H-M   'P 1'
#
loop_
_entity.id
_entity.type
_entity.pdbx_description
1 polymer ?
#
loop_
_entity_poly.entity_id
_entity_poly.type
_entity_poly.pdbx_seq_one_letter_code
_entity_poly.pdbx_strand_id
1 'polypeptide(L)'
;MKYGHRRKVSPALLALVVATCGASSGGDTAWDKEIAFRRGAYLEWIVDEFGKLEPNMKPLDGRAWSLNQARLSLNRDTDRASRYFETIELTFDPDFMGIRLLKTLLDFGETDRLSGNAKDHLTEIIRQWPMDRKNGISKAAFWPPRFTENHDLMHLTIGLFSEQLRGQPTNTQLNELKRSLSWRFERGFYEWGSHRYQLHYSNPLLVLAVHAPDPDIRRGAADLFNPMPGDD
;
A
#
# COMPACT_ATOMS: atom_id res chain seq x y z
N MET A 1 -7.62 24.73 38.09
CA MET A 1 -7.05 25.83 37.28
C MET A 1 -5.55 25.88 37.48
N LYS A 2 -4.75 25.51 36.47
CA LYS A 2 -3.59 26.26 35.96
C LYS A 2 -2.99 25.48 34.78
N TYR A 3 -2.77 26.22 33.70
CA TYR A 3 -2.43 25.80 32.34
C TYR A 3 -0.92 25.61 32.13
N GLY A 4 -0.57 24.87 31.07
CA GLY A 4 0.71 24.96 30.34
C GLY A 4 1.58 23.70 30.52
N HIS A 5 1.96 22.94 29.50
CA HIS A 5 2.49 23.35 28.20
C HIS A 5 2.01 22.40 27.08
N ARG A 6 1.28 22.93 26.08
CA ARG A 6 1.20 22.29 24.76
C ARG A 6 2.41 22.72 23.96
N ARG A 7 3.32 21.78 23.64
CA ARG A 7 4.34 22.01 22.62
C ARG A 7 3.63 22.19 21.27
N LYS A 8 3.76 23.37 20.70
CA LYS A 8 3.40 23.65 19.30
C LYS A 8 4.40 22.89 18.43
N VAL A 9 3.92 21.96 17.61
CA VAL A 9 4.69 21.34 16.55
C VAL A 9 4.43 22.17 15.30
N SER A 10 5.49 22.73 14.71
CA SER A 10 5.43 23.58 13.52
C SER A 10 4.85 22.82 12.31
N PRO A 11 4.02 23.45 11.45
CA PRO A 11 3.49 22.82 10.25
C PRO A 11 4.53 22.97 9.13
N ALA A 12 5.48 22.03 9.08
CA ALA A 12 6.39 21.88 7.97
C ALA A 12 6.79 20.40 7.85
N LEU A 13 5.82 19.56 7.53
CA LEU A 13 6.08 18.21 7.03
C LEU A 13 5.37 18.08 5.67
N LEU A 14 6.04 18.58 4.65
CA LEU A 14 5.75 18.23 3.26
C LEU A 14 6.08 16.73 3.17
N ALA A 15 5.06 15.89 2.97
CA ALA A 15 5.24 14.45 2.78
C ALA A 15 5.95 14.20 1.44
N LEU A 16 7.27 14.28 1.47
CA LEU A 16 8.16 13.85 0.41
C LEU A 16 8.40 12.36 0.64
N VAL A 17 7.73 11.50 -0.14
CA VAL A 17 8.11 10.09 -0.24
C VAL A 17 9.43 10.05 -1.02
N VAL A 18 10.53 10.20 -0.30
CA VAL A 18 11.89 9.90 -0.77
C VAL A 18 12.44 8.87 0.20
N ALA A 19 12.32 7.61 -0.20
CA ALA A 19 13.17 6.54 0.27
C ALA A 19 13.91 6.01 -0.97
N THR A 20 14.99 6.71 -1.33
CA THR A 20 16.05 6.15 -2.18
C THR A 20 17.37 6.42 -1.48
N CYS A 21 18.01 5.35 -1.06
CA CYS A 21 19.37 5.35 -0.55
C CYS A 21 20.33 5.63 -1.71
N GLY A 22 21.34 6.48 -1.48
CA GLY A 22 22.49 6.66 -2.38
C GLY A 22 22.64 8.11 -2.83
N ALA A 23 23.57 8.84 -2.22
CA ALA A 23 24.02 10.11 -2.74
C ALA A 23 24.75 9.90 -4.08
N SER A 24 24.17 10.38 -5.17
CA SER A 24 24.85 10.58 -6.45
C SER A 24 24.57 12.00 -6.94
N SER A 25 25.64 12.73 -7.21
CA SER A 25 25.63 14.18 -7.42
C SER A 25 25.26 14.56 -8.86
N GLY A 26 24.20 15.36 -9.02
CA GLY A 26 24.06 16.33 -10.11
C GLY A 26 23.20 15.94 -11.33
N GLY A 27 22.97 14.65 -11.59
CA GLY A 27 22.10 14.16 -12.68
C GLY A 27 20.66 13.86 -12.26
N ASP A 28 20.47 13.45 -11.00
CA ASP A 28 19.20 12.90 -10.50
C ASP A 28 18.06 13.94 -10.43
N THR A 29 18.37 15.23 -10.23
CA THR A 29 17.32 16.23 -9.95
C THR A 29 16.40 16.54 -11.14
N ALA A 30 16.88 16.45 -12.38
CA ALA A 30 16.06 16.74 -13.56
C ALA A 30 15.11 15.58 -13.85
N TRP A 31 15.61 14.36 -13.76
CA TRP A 31 14.82 13.14 -13.91
C TRP A 31 13.81 12.98 -12.78
N ASP A 32 14.19 13.25 -11.53
CA ASP A 32 13.26 13.23 -10.39
C ASP A 32 12.12 14.24 -10.55
N LYS A 33 12.44 15.45 -11.04
CA LYS A 33 11.43 16.47 -11.37
C LYS A 33 10.51 16.01 -12.49
N GLU A 34 11.05 15.39 -13.53
CA GLU A 34 10.25 14.86 -14.63
C GLU A 34 9.32 13.74 -14.16
N ILE A 35 9.82 12.79 -13.36
CA ILE A 35 9.00 11.71 -12.79
C ILE A 35 7.93 12.28 -11.86
N ALA A 36 8.25 13.25 -11.02
CA ALA A 36 7.27 13.92 -10.17
C ALA A 36 6.19 14.64 -11.00
N PHE A 37 6.58 15.34 -12.06
CA PHE A 37 5.64 15.99 -12.99
C PHE A 37 4.72 14.97 -13.66
N ARG A 38 5.28 13.89 -14.23
CA ARG A 38 4.51 12.83 -14.90
C ARG A 38 3.54 12.14 -13.92
N ARG A 39 3.96 11.90 -12.68
CA ARG A 39 3.10 11.35 -11.62
C ARG A 39 1.93 12.28 -11.33
N GLY A 40 2.19 13.58 -11.15
CA GLY A 40 1.14 14.59 -10.94
C GLY A 40 0.14 14.62 -12.10
N ALA A 41 0.64 14.70 -13.33
CA ALA A 41 -0.19 14.70 -14.53
C ALA A 41 -1.05 13.43 -14.66
N TYR A 42 -0.51 12.27 -14.29
CA TYR A 42 -1.24 11.01 -14.30
C TYR A 42 -2.35 10.96 -13.22
N LEU A 43 -2.09 11.49 -12.03
CA LEU A 43 -3.11 11.60 -10.98
C LEU A 43 -4.25 12.53 -11.40
N GLU A 44 -3.95 13.67 -12.03
CA GLU A 44 -4.96 14.58 -12.57
C GLU A 44 -5.78 13.88 -13.66
N TRP A 45 -5.13 13.18 -14.57
CA TRP A 45 -5.81 12.39 -15.60
C TRP A 45 -6.75 11.33 -14.99
N ILE A 46 -6.35 10.65 -13.90
CA ILE A 46 -7.22 9.73 -13.18
C ILE A 46 -8.45 10.47 -12.64
N VAL A 47 -8.27 11.60 -11.97
CA VAL A 47 -9.40 12.36 -11.39
C VAL A 47 -10.38 12.79 -12.48
N ASP A 48 -9.86 13.28 -13.61
CA ASP A 48 -10.68 13.80 -14.70
C ASP A 48 -11.37 12.67 -15.48
N GLU A 49 -10.67 11.60 -15.85
CA GLU A 49 -11.25 10.52 -16.65
C GLU A 49 -12.09 9.55 -15.82
N PHE A 50 -11.64 9.16 -14.64
CA PHE A 50 -12.41 8.25 -13.78
C PHE A 50 -13.56 9.00 -13.09
N GLY A 51 -13.42 10.30 -12.83
CA GLY A 51 -14.50 11.14 -12.33
C GLY A 51 -15.73 11.15 -13.25
N LYS A 52 -15.55 11.10 -14.58
CA LYS A 52 -16.65 10.98 -15.56
C LYS A 52 -17.43 9.66 -15.43
N LEU A 53 -16.77 8.62 -14.94
CA LEU A 53 -17.32 7.27 -14.82
C LEU A 53 -17.90 6.98 -13.43
N GLU A 54 -17.55 7.80 -12.43
CA GLU A 54 -17.88 7.61 -11.00
C GLU A 54 -19.35 7.26 -10.72
N PRO A 55 -20.38 7.89 -11.33
CA PRO A 55 -21.78 7.57 -11.04
C PRO A 55 -22.18 6.12 -11.30
N ASN A 56 -21.43 5.42 -12.17
CA ASN A 56 -21.72 4.05 -12.57
C ASN A 56 -20.72 3.03 -11.98
N MET A 57 -19.76 3.47 -11.17
CA MET A 57 -18.78 2.58 -10.57
C MET A 57 -19.39 1.83 -9.39
N LYS A 58 -19.16 0.51 -9.35
CA LYS A 58 -19.44 -0.28 -8.16
C LYS A 58 -18.42 0.09 -7.07
N PRO A 59 -18.78 0.02 -5.78
CA PRO A 59 -17.85 0.34 -4.69
C PRO A 59 -16.51 -0.42 -4.76
N LEU A 60 -16.54 -1.70 -5.15
CA LEU A 60 -15.34 -2.53 -5.24
C LEU A 60 -14.61 -2.47 -6.59
N ASP A 61 -15.03 -1.57 -7.49
CA ASP A 61 -14.29 -1.33 -8.73
C ASP A 61 -12.91 -0.72 -8.41
N GLY A 62 -11.85 -1.31 -8.97
CA GLY A 62 -10.48 -0.79 -8.77
C GLY A 62 -10.31 0.66 -9.25
N ARG A 63 -11.13 1.11 -10.19
CA ARG A 63 -11.17 2.50 -10.65
C ARG A 63 -11.76 3.43 -9.60
N ALA A 64 -12.76 2.99 -8.83
CA ALA A 64 -13.34 3.77 -7.74
C ALA A 64 -12.30 4.01 -6.63
N TRP A 65 -11.55 2.97 -6.26
CA TRP A 65 -10.41 3.15 -5.36
C TRP A 65 -9.37 4.11 -5.94
N SER A 66 -8.95 3.91 -7.20
CA SER A 66 -7.90 4.72 -7.83
C SER A 66 -8.29 6.21 -7.90
N LEU A 67 -9.54 6.51 -8.22
CA LEU A 67 -10.08 7.87 -8.23
C LEU A 67 -9.97 8.53 -6.85
N ASN A 68 -10.39 7.83 -5.80
CA ASN A 68 -10.40 8.39 -4.46
C ASN A 68 -8.98 8.46 -3.84
N GLN A 69 -8.10 7.52 -4.16
CA GLN A 69 -6.68 7.60 -3.84
C GLN A 69 -6.01 8.80 -4.53
N ALA A 70 -6.34 9.08 -5.80
CA ALA A 70 -5.79 10.22 -6.54
C ALA A 70 -6.27 11.57 -5.97
N ARG A 71 -7.56 11.67 -5.62
CA ARG A 71 -8.14 12.82 -4.89
C ARG A 71 -7.36 13.14 -3.60
N LEU A 72 -7.11 12.13 -2.77
CA LEU A 72 -6.30 12.28 -1.55
C LEU A 72 -4.85 12.69 -1.86
N SER A 73 -4.25 12.08 -2.88
CA SER A 73 -2.86 12.37 -3.29
C SER A 73 -2.67 13.82 -3.73
N LEU A 74 -3.65 14.35 -4.49
CA LEU A 74 -3.69 15.73 -4.98
C LEU A 74 -4.25 16.73 -3.95
N ASN A 75 -4.74 16.25 -2.80
CA ASN A 75 -5.49 17.06 -1.83
C ASN A 75 -6.68 17.82 -2.46
N ARG A 76 -7.40 17.14 -3.35
CA ARG A 76 -8.52 17.66 -4.13
C ARG A 76 -9.75 16.78 -3.88
N ASP A 77 -10.90 17.39 -3.60
CA ASP A 77 -12.15 16.66 -3.32
C ASP A 77 -12.03 15.61 -2.19
N THR A 78 -11.25 15.92 -1.15
CA THR A 78 -10.94 15.03 -0.02
C THR A 78 -12.20 14.58 0.74
N ASP A 79 -13.23 15.41 0.82
CA ASP A 79 -14.53 15.06 1.40
C ASP A 79 -15.24 13.96 0.60
N ARG A 80 -15.14 13.97 -0.74
CA ARG A 80 -15.71 12.92 -1.59
C ARG A 80 -14.96 11.62 -1.40
N ALA A 81 -13.63 11.69 -1.40
CA ALA A 81 -12.78 10.53 -1.15
C ALA A 81 -13.07 9.92 0.23
N SER A 82 -13.18 10.74 1.27
CA SER A 82 -13.49 10.29 2.62
C SER A 82 -14.84 9.57 2.69
N ARG A 83 -15.91 10.10 2.07
CA ARG A 83 -17.20 9.41 2.02
C ARG A 83 -17.14 8.02 1.36
N TYR A 84 -16.35 7.88 0.30
CA TYR A 84 -16.11 6.56 -0.30
C TYR A 84 -15.48 5.60 0.71
N PHE A 85 -14.42 6.03 1.39
CA PHE A 85 -13.72 5.18 2.36
C PHE A 85 -14.49 4.94 3.67
N GLU A 86 -15.44 5.79 4.05
CA GLU A 86 -16.36 5.56 5.18
C GLU A 86 -17.37 4.43 4.93
N THR A 87 -17.67 4.13 3.66
CA THR A 87 -18.78 3.25 3.29
C THR A 87 -18.35 1.96 2.61
N ILE A 88 -17.06 1.82 2.29
CA ILE A 88 -16.56 0.67 1.55
C ILE A 88 -16.64 -0.62 2.39
N GLU A 89 -17.19 -1.68 1.82
CA GLU A 89 -17.27 -2.99 2.46
C GLU A 89 -16.57 -4.05 1.62
N LEU A 90 -15.75 -4.89 2.25
CA LEU A 90 -15.11 -6.02 1.59
C LEU A 90 -16.13 -7.14 1.35
N THR A 91 -16.19 -7.68 0.13
CA THR A 91 -17.10 -8.79 -0.20
C THR A 91 -16.33 -10.01 -0.72
N PHE A 92 -16.12 -10.11 -2.03
CA PHE A 92 -15.38 -11.18 -2.70
C PHE A 92 -13.92 -10.80 -2.93
N ASP A 93 -13.04 -11.80 -2.92
CA ASP A 93 -11.58 -11.63 -3.10
C ASP A 93 -11.02 -10.48 -2.27
N PRO A 94 -11.20 -10.55 -0.94
CA PRO A 94 -11.08 -9.38 -0.08
C PRO A 94 -9.65 -8.85 -0.02
N ASP A 95 -8.64 -9.61 -0.43
CA ASP A 95 -7.24 -9.25 -0.36
C ASP A 95 -6.84 -8.23 -1.44
N PHE A 96 -7.42 -8.30 -2.64
CA PHE A 96 -7.23 -7.27 -3.67
C PHE A 96 -7.67 -5.89 -3.23
N MET A 97 -8.86 -5.79 -2.65
CA MET A 97 -9.33 -4.52 -2.13
C MET A 97 -8.68 -4.23 -0.77
N GLY A 98 -8.45 -5.24 0.06
CA GLY A 98 -7.80 -5.13 1.36
C GLY A 98 -6.42 -4.49 1.28
N ILE A 99 -5.57 -4.91 0.33
CA ILE A 99 -4.23 -4.31 0.15
C ILE A 99 -4.31 -2.85 -0.31
N ARG A 100 -5.33 -2.50 -1.11
CA ARG A 100 -5.59 -1.14 -1.56
C ARG A 100 -6.07 -0.23 -0.44
N LEU A 101 -7.00 -0.72 0.39
CA LEU A 101 -7.50 -0.01 1.57
C LEU A 101 -6.40 0.16 2.62
N LEU A 102 -5.58 -0.87 2.83
CA LEU A 102 -4.38 -0.79 3.67
C LEU A 102 -3.43 0.29 3.16
N LYS A 103 -3.16 0.32 1.86
CA LYS A 103 -2.34 1.38 1.26
C LYS A 103 -2.89 2.77 1.55
N THR A 104 -4.19 2.99 1.35
CA THR A 104 -4.84 4.28 1.65
C THR A 104 -4.67 4.66 3.13
N LEU A 105 -4.90 3.72 4.04
CA LEU A 105 -4.72 3.94 5.48
C LEU A 105 -3.27 4.33 5.81
N LEU A 106 -2.28 3.63 5.26
CA LEU A 106 -0.87 3.90 5.54
C LEU A 106 -0.37 5.20 4.92
N ASP A 107 -0.82 5.53 3.71
CA ASP A 107 -0.42 6.78 3.02
C ASP A 107 -1.04 8.03 3.68
N PHE A 108 -2.29 7.93 4.18
CA PHE A 108 -3.08 9.10 4.57
C PHE A 108 -3.62 9.09 6.01
N GLY A 109 -3.49 7.99 6.76
CA GLY A 109 -4.02 7.84 8.11
C GLY A 109 -3.51 8.89 9.10
N GLU A 110 -2.28 9.36 8.90
CA GLU A 110 -1.65 10.41 9.71
C GLU A 110 -1.80 11.82 9.11
N THR A 111 -2.55 11.98 8.03
CA THR A 111 -2.79 13.27 7.35
C THR A 111 -4.17 13.83 7.66
N ASP A 112 -4.42 15.10 7.35
CA ASP A 112 -5.74 15.74 7.45
C ASP A 112 -6.63 15.51 6.20
N ARG A 113 -6.11 14.81 5.19
CA ARG A 113 -6.80 14.59 3.91
C ARG A 113 -7.89 13.54 3.97
N LEU A 114 -7.82 12.66 4.98
CA LEU A 114 -8.80 11.60 5.21
C LEU A 114 -9.61 11.95 6.47
N SER A 115 -10.94 11.85 6.41
CA SER A 115 -11.79 12.13 7.58
C SER A 115 -11.50 11.15 8.74
N GLY A 116 -11.85 11.55 9.97
CA GLY A 116 -11.74 10.65 11.14
C GLY A 116 -12.55 9.36 10.96
N ASN A 117 -13.80 9.48 10.50
CA ASN A 117 -14.66 8.32 10.27
C ASN A 117 -14.09 7.37 9.21
N ALA A 118 -13.52 7.91 8.12
CA ALA A 118 -12.87 7.09 7.10
C ALA A 118 -11.67 6.34 7.67
N LYS A 119 -10.83 7.02 8.48
CA LYS A 119 -9.68 6.40 9.14
C LYS A 119 -10.10 5.28 10.08
N ASP A 120 -11.12 5.52 10.91
CA ASP A 120 -11.62 4.56 11.87
C ASP A 120 -12.19 3.33 11.15
N HIS A 121 -12.95 3.54 10.07
CA HIS A 121 -13.51 2.45 9.27
C HIS A 121 -12.42 1.62 8.58
N LEU A 122 -11.45 2.25 7.91
CA LEU A 122 -10.33 1.55 7.29
C LEU A 122 -9.49 0.80 8.33
N THR A 123 -9.22 1.44 9.48
CA THR A 123 -8.52 0.81 10.60
C THR A 123 -9.26 -0.43 11.05
N GLU A 124 -10.59 -0.38 11.17
CA GLU A 124 -11.37 -1.51 11.60
C GLU A 124 -11.34 -2.67 10.59
N ILE A 125 -11.46 -2.38 9.30
CA ILE A 125 -11.35 -3.38 8.24
C ILE A 125 -10.02 -4.14 8.35
N ILE A 126 -8.90 -3.43 8.49
CA ILE A 126 -7.57 -4.06 8.58
C ILE A 126 -7.39 -4.75 9.93
N ARG A 127 -7.80 -4.13 11.04
CA ARG A 127 -7.70 -4.70 12.40
C ARG A 127 -8.54 -5.97 12.55
N GLN A 128 -9.66 -6.09 11.87
CA GLN A 128 -10.49 -7.30 11.86
C GLN A 128 -10.08 -8.33 10.80
N TRP A 129 -9.00 -8.06 10.04
CA TRP A 129 -8.57 -8.95 8.97
C TRP A 129 -8.45 -10.40 9.48
N PRO A 130 -9.18 -11.36 8.90
CA PRO A 130 -9.18 -12.71 9.41
C PRO A 130 -7.76 -13.28 9.38
N MET A 131 -7.35 -13.95 10.45
CA MET A 131 -6.08 -14.68 10.44
C MET A 131 -6.34 -16.17 10.27
N ASP A 132 -7.44 -16.69 10.82
CA ASP A 132 -7.66 -18.14 11.00
C ASP A 132 -8.61 -18.78 9.98
N ARG A 133 -8.90 -18.12 8.84
CA ARG A 133 -9.87 -18.66 7.88
C ARG A 133 -9.35 -19.98 7.29
N LYS A 134 -10.09 -21.06 7.55
CA LYS A 134 -9.82 -22.44 7.06
C LYS A 134 -9.65 -22.56 5.53
N ASN A 135 -10.01 -21.54 4.74
CA ASN A 135 -10.11 -21.64 3.27
C ASN A 135 -9.45 -20.50 2.46
N GLY A 136 -8.53 -19.68 2.98
CA GLY A 136 -8.03 -18.60 2.10
C GLY A 136 -7.17 -17.51 2.69
N ILE A 137 -6.35 -17.77 3.71
CA ILE A 137 -5.39 -16.76 4.21
C ILE A 137 -4.06 -17.44 4.43
N SER A 138 -3.06 -16.95 3.71
CA SER A 138 -1.69 -17.40 3.86
C SER A 138 -1.07 -16.74 5.08
N LYS A 139 -0.88 -17.52 6.14
CA LYS A 139 -0.12 -17.10 7.34
C LYS A 139 1.37 -17.39 7.25
N ALA A 140 1.75 -18.20 6.27
CA ALA A 140 3.09 -18.69 6.07
C ALA A 140 3.43 -18.54 4.60
N ALA A 141 4.71 -18.35 4.32
CA ALA A 141 5.18 -18.43 2.96
C ALA A 141 5.13 -19.90 2.49
N PHE A 142 4.64 -20.13 1.26
CA PHE A 142 4.76 -21.41 0.56
C PHE A 142 5.58 -21.32 -0.74
N TRP A 143 6.34 -22.39 -1.02
CA TRP A 143 6.98 -22.63 -2.32
C TRP A 143 6.83 -24.11 -2.71
N PRO A 144 6.10 -24.43 -3.80
CA PRO A 144 5.34 -23.51 -4.66
C PRO A 144 4.20 -22.80 -3.88
N PRO A 145 3.67 -21.68 -4.41
CA PRO A 145 2.56 -20.94 -3.80
C PRO A 145 1.35 -21.84 -3.52
N ARG A 146 0.61 -21.54 -2.45
CA ARG A 146 -0.58 -22.32 -2.08
C ARG A 146 -1.82 -21.88 -2.84
N PHE A 147 -1.93 -20.58 -3.07
CA PHE A 147 -2.97 -19.99 -3.91
C PHE A 147 -2.31 -19.53 -5.21
N THR A 148 -2.02 -18.25 -5.31
CA THR A 148 -1.18 -17.63 -6.33
C THR A 148 -0.19 -16.72 -5.61
N GLU A 149 0.91 -16.35 -6.26
CA GLU A 149 2.02 -15.62 -5.63
C GLU A 149 1.55 -14.28 -5.02
N ASN A 150 0.66 -13.60 -5.73
CA ASN A 150 0.16 -12.28 -5.34
C ASN A 150 -0.82 -12.37 -4.16
N HIS A 151 -1.72 -13.35 -4.15
CA HIS A 151 -2.63 -13.56 -3.02
C HIS A 151 -1.85 -13.95 -1.74
N ASP A 152 -0.89 -14.88 -1.85
CA ASP A 152 -0.05 -15.29 -0.72
C ASP A 152 0.68 -14.09 -0.11
N LEU A 153 1.27 -13.22 -0.95
CA LEU A 153 1.97 -12.03 -0.48
C LEU A 153 1.02 -10.95 0.07
N MET A 154 -0.16 -10.76 -0.53
CA MET A 154 -1.18 -9.83 0.00
C MET A 154 -1.65 -10.27 1.38
N HIS A 155 -1.93 -11.55 1.59
CA HIS A 155 -2.35 -12.06 2.90
C HIS A 155 -1.28 -11.88 3.98
N LEU A 156 -0.01 -12.18 3.67
CA LEU A 156 1.09 -11.96 4.60
C LEU A 156 1.25 -10.46 4.94
N THR A 157 1.11 -9.60 3.93
CA THR A 157 1.23 -8.15 4.10
C THR A 157 0.09 -7.60 4.96
N ILE A 158 -1.16 -7.89 4.63
CA ILE A 158 -2.32 -7.40 5.40
C ILE A 158 -2.29 -7.99 6.82
N GLY A 159 -1.91 -9.26 6.95
CA GLY A 159 -1.77 -9.94 8.24
C GLY A 159 -0.75 -9.27 9.16
N LEU A 160 0.40 -8.82 8.64
CA LEU A 160 1.39 -8.06 9.41
C LEU A 160 0.77 -6.79 10.03
N PHE A 161 0.15 -5.94 9.19
CA PHE A 161 -0.41 -4.68 9.66
C PHE A 161 -1.64 -4.88 10.53
N SER A 162 -2.41 -5.95 10.30
CA SER A 162 -3.52 -6.34 11.17
C SER A 162 -3.06 -6.67 12.59
N GLU A 163 -2.00 -7.47 12.74
CA GLU A 163 -1.43 -7.76 14.07
C GLU A 163 -0.83 -6.50 14.73
N GLN A 164 -0.21 -5.59 13.96
CA GLN A 164 0.24 -4.30 14.50
C GLN A 164 -0.91 -3.48 15.08
N LEU A 165 -2.02 -3.36 14.34
CA LEU A 165 -3.21 -2.65 14.80
C LEU A 165 -3.89 -3.30 16.01
N ARG A 166 -3.69 -4.61 16.22
CA ARG A 166 -4.13 -5.33 17.42
C ARG A 166 -3.15 -5.24 18.60
N GLY A 167 -1.97 -4.66 18.41
CA GLY A 167 -0.91 -4.66 19.41
C GLY A 167 -0.34 -6.06 19.69
N GLN A 168 -0.42 -6.98 18.72
CA GLN A 168 0.06 -8.35 18.85
C GLN A 168 1.50 -8.49 18.34
N PRO A 169 2.24 -9.54 18.78
CA PRO A 169 3.59 -9.79 18.27
C PRO A 169 3.61 -10.06 16.76
N THR A 170 4.55 -9.43 16.05
CA THR A 170 4.65 -9.49 14.57
C THR A 170 5.83 -10.29 14.04
N ASN A 171 6.71 -10.80 14.91
CA ASN A 171 7.95 -11.47 14.51
C ASN A 171 7.71 -12.65 13.56
N THR A 172 6.62 -13.41 13.79
CA THR A 172 6.24 -14.52 12.91
C THR A 172 5.93 -14.02 11.50
N GLN A 173 5.10 -12.98 11.37
CA GLN A 173 4.70 -12.40 10.09
C GLN A 173 5.90 -11.80 9.35
N LEU A 174 6.81 -11.14 10.07
CA LEU A 174 8.05 -10.61 9.51
C LEU A 174 8.93 -11.72 8.93
N ASN A 175 9.10 -12.83 9.65
CA ASN A 175 9.89 -13.97 9.18
C ASN A 175 9.26 -14.63 7.94
N GLU A 176 7.94 -14.78 7.90
CA GLU A 176 7.25 -15.34 6.75
C GLU A 176 7.31 -14.40 5.53
N LEU A 177 7.23 -13.08 5.73
CA LEU A 177 7.46 -12.12 4.65
C LEU A 177 8.89 -12.20 4.10
N LYS A 178 9.92 -12.22 4.98
CA LYS A 178 11.32 -12.38 4.55
C LYS A 178 11.51 -13.66 3.73
N ARG A 179 10.94 -14.78 4.19
CA ARG A 179 10.98 -16.07 3.47
C ARG A 179 10.27 -15.98 2.11
N SER A 180 9.09 -15.36 2.06
CA SER A 180 8.33 -15.21 0.82
C SER A 180 9.10 -14.41 -0.24
N LEU A 181 9.72 -13.30 0.16
CA LEU A 181 10.54 -12.47 -0.71
C LEU A 181 11.83 -13.19 -1.11
N SER A 182 12.53 -13.84 -0.17
CA SER A 182 13.81 -14.52 -0.46
C SER A 182 13.66 -15.62 -1.51
N TRP A 183 12.56 -16.36 -1.48
CA TRP A 183 12.31 -17.39 -2.49
C TRP A 183 12.20 -16.86 -3.91
N ARG A 184 11.84 -15.59 -4.13
CA ARG A 184 11.83 -15.02 -5.48
C ARG A 184 13.21 -14.77 -6.03
N PHE A 185 14.17 -14.48 -5.15
CA PHE A 185 15.58 -14.43 -5.51
C PHE A 185 16.19 -15.83 -5.64
N GLU A 186 15.87 -16.75 -4.73
CA GLU A 186 16.49 -18.08 -4.68
C GLU A 186 15.94 -19.07 -5.72
N ARG A 187 14.63 -19.00 -5.99
CA ARG A 187 13.88 -20.04 -6.71
C ARG A 187 13.16 -19.49 -7.95
N GLY A 188 13.29 -18.19 -8.20
CA GLY A 188 12.58 -17.48 -9.24
C GLY A 188 11.10 -17.30 -8.90
N PHE A 189 10.30 -17.08 -9.94
CA PHE A 189 8.86 -16.87 -9.78
C PHE A 189 8.07 -18.03 -10.39
N TYR A 190 6.99 -18.43 -9.73
CA TYR A 190 6.16 -19.54 -10.17
C TYR A 190 5.13 -19.12 -11.24
N GLU A 191 4.57 -17.91 -11.17
CA GLU A 191 3.47 -17.45 -12.05
C GLU A 191 3.83 -16.21 -12.90
N TRP A 192 5.12 -15.90 -13.00
CA TRP A 192 5.63 -14.70 -13.68
C TRP A 192 5.36 -14.65 -15.19
N GLY A 193 4.91 -15.75 -15.79
CA GLY A 193 4.52 -15.78 -17.22
C GLY A 193 3.26 -14.98 -17.56
N SER A 194 2.48 -14.52 -16.56
CA SER A 194 1.26 -13.76 -16.77
C SER A 194 1.40 -12.31 -16.34
N HIS A 195 1.30 -11.38 -17.31
CA HIS A 195 1.32 -9.93 -17.07
C HIS A 195 0.29 -9.47 -16.03
N ARG A 196 -0.87 -10.15 -15.94
CA ARG A 196 -1.90 -9.81 -14.94
C ARG A 196 -1.43 -10.12 -13.51
N TYR A 197 -0.78 -11.26 -13.31
CA TYR A 197 -0.28 -11.64 -11.99
C TYR A 197 0.92 -10.78 -11.56
N GLN A 198 1.79 -10.37 -12.50
CA GLN A 198 2.85 -9.41 -12.21
C GLN A 198 2.29 -8.07 -11.68
N LEU A 199 1.29 -7.51 -12.35
CA LEU A 199 0.64 -6.27 -11.91
C LEU A 199 0.03 -6.42 -10.50
N HIS A 200 -0.62 -7.55 -10.23
CA HIS A 200 -1.22 -7.82 -8.93
C HIS A 200 -0.19 -8.05 -7.83
N TYR A 201 0.91 -8.74 -8.14
CA TYR A 201 2.04 -8.96 -7.24
C TYR A 201 2.70 -7.65 -6.81
N SER A 202 2.65 -6.64 -7.68
CA SER A 202 3.23 -5.32 -7.43
C SER A 202 2.54 -4.55 -6.29
N ASN A 203 1.24 -4.79 -6.04
CA ASN A 203 0.48 -4.06 -5.01
C ASN A 203 1.04 -4.26 -3.59
N PRO A 204 1.21 -5.50 -3.08
CA PRO A 204 1.80 -5.69 -1.76
C PRO A 204 3.27 -5.30 -1.71
N LEU A 205 4.03 -5.42 -2.80
CA LEU A 205 5.42 -4.94 -2.84
C LEU A 205 5.51 -3.43 -2.62
N LEU A 206 4.63 -2.64 -3.25
CA LEU A 206 4.57 -1.18 -3.04
C LEU A 206 4.26 -0.83 -1.58
N VAL A 207 3.34 -1.56 -0.94
CA VAL A 207 3.03 -1.36 0.48
C VAL A 207 4.24 -1.69 1.34
N LEU A 208 4.86 -2.85 1.11
CA LEU A 208 6.00 -3.29 1.90
C LEU A 208 7.23 -2.40 1.73
N ALA A 209 7.55 -1.98 0.50
CA ALA A 209 8.72 -1.15 0.20
C ALA A 209 8.70 0.19 0.95
N VAL A 210 7.51 0.78 1.11
CA VAL A 210 7.35 2.09 1.76
C VAL A 210 7.09 1.95 3.26
N HIS A 211 6.23 1.00 3.65
CA HIS A 211 5.60 1.01 4.98
C HIS A 211 5.99 -0.15 5.88
N ALA A 212 6.68 -1.21 5.39
CA ALA A 212 7.06 -2.32 6.26
C ALA A 212 7.95 -1.80 7.42
N PRO A 213 7.74 -2.25 8.66
CA PRO A 213 8.52 -1.80 9.81
C PRO A 213 9.98 -2.29 9.74
N ASP A 214 10.21 -3.44 9.11
CA ASP A 214 11.53 -4.05 8.95
C ASP A 214 12.27 -3.51 7.70
N PRO A 215 13.49 -2.93 7.85
CA PRO A 215 14.25 -2.40 6.73
C PRO A 215 14.63 -3.41 5.65
N ASP A 216 14.89 -4.68 6.01
CA ASP A 216 15.26 -5.72 5.04
C ASP A 216 14.06 -6.07 4.17
N ILE A 217 12.85 -6.10 4.76
CA ILE A 217 11.60 -6.30 4.01
C ILE A 217 11.37 -5.13 3.06
N ARG A 218 11.58 -3.89 3.51
CA ARG A 218 11.44 -2.71 2.64
C ARG A 218 12.38 -2.82 1.42
N ARG A 219 13.65 -3.14 1.67
CA ARG A 219 14.65 -3.30 0.62
C ARG A 219 14.30 -4.45 -0.32
N GLY A 220 14.04 -5.65 0.21
CA GLY A 220 13.71 -6.81 -0.62
C GLY A 220 12.45 -6.60 -1.46
N ALA A 221 11.44 -5.90 -0.94
CA ALA A 221 10.26 -5.55 -1.70
C ALA A 221 10.54 -4.53 -2.82
N ALA A 222 11.40 -3.52 -2.55
CA ALA A 222 11.82 -2.55 -3.56
C ALA A 222 12.64 -3.21 -4.68
N ASP A 223 13.58 -4.09 -4.32
CA ASP A 223 14.42 -4.83 -5.25
C ASP A 223 13.58 -5.77 -6.15
N LEU A 224 12.54 -6.42 -5.61
CA LEU A 224 11.62 -7.24 -6.41
C LEU A 224 10.67 -6.41 -7.28
N PHE A 225 10.26 -5.23 -6.83
CA PHE A 225 9.38 -4.35 -7.60
C PHE A 225 10.11 -3.69 -8.77
N ASN A 226 11.37 -3.33 -8.55
CA ASN A 226 12.23 -2.73 -9.54
C ASN A 226 13.40 -3.66 -9.84
N PRO A 227 13.20 -4.71 -10.67
CA PRO A 227 14.29 -5.53 -11.16
C PRO A 227 15.08 -4.71 -12.19
N MET A 228 15.69 -3.60 -11.78
CA MET A 228 16.83 -3.07 -12.50
C MET A 228 17.98 -4.04 -12.21
N PRO A 229 18.64 -4.60 -13.23
CA PRO A 229 19.90 -5.28 -13.00
C PRO A 229 20.83 -4.25 -12.32
N GLY A 230 21.48 -4.66 -11.24
CA GLY A 230 22.63 -3.89 -10.77
C GLY A 230 23.59 -3.74 -11.93
N ASP A 231 23.97 -2.51 -12.24
CA ASP A 231 25.17 -2.25 -13.02
C ASP A 231 26.35 -2.72 -12.16
N ASP A 232 26.70 -4.00 -12.30
CA ASP A 232 28.01 -4.55 -11.96
C ASP A 232 28.98 -4.33 -13.13
#